data_AF-A0A961IT69-F1
#
_entry.id   AF-A0A961IT69-F1
#
_cell.length_a   1.000
_cell.length_b   1.000
_cell.length_c   1.000
_cell.angle_alpha   90.00
_cell.angle_beta   90.00
_cell.angle_gamma   90.00
#
_symmetry.space_group_name_H-M   'P 1'
#
loop_
_entity.id
_entity.type
_entity.pdbx_description
1 polymer ?
#
loop_
_entity_poly.entity_id
_entity_poly.type
_entity_poly.pdbx_seq_one_letter_code
_entity_poly.pdbx_strand_id
1 'polypeptide(L)'
;MNASDAQLATLLAFLAPLLVALPTTCAPAGERFPYPARIAKLDGAGLRANDSYPFGEDHILTFNTPVLVVEQRNHLLRVQANDRVGYVLARDVVRAKDALRIDRYVNALEGVELRASPGGISQALLPHSSSVTCLNARSIPDPRNAEWPPETWIEVRNGALSGWVPASRLTHLPVVHFFGVTARSGLNLRSAPSLEAPIMQAMPRGTIGSALMRRRDIFEVEGIPGAWLQVALGETIGWVFSGFVVITTNRENLQSALDSIEQFRSRNVTGTTIEPAEVPWQPGFADRVQSERRIGGYTIYDVLSARPDDDCTPDRPRRSIVVQQDQQGRYYHFQPEDTVVEVEFDRPLPGTVFLKQSHCSCCCPYITHTLLFLTPDAVIALSYRNRDIAGGGVCLSGPIHGIVYGQETRRSGSQIWLRLRYPTCPPEESPGGGETLSDQFVAERFVRFHFDGGALELETLGSTADLNEDDARMWANAEPVNAQTEHSSYIY
;
A
#
# COMPACT_ATOMS: atom_id res chain seq x y z
N MET A 1 -34.89 36.49 -2.01
CA MET A 1 -35.21 35.14 -2.53
C MET A 1 -34.48 35.00 -3.86
N ASN A 2 -33.42 34.21 -3.87
CA ASN A 2 -32.49 34.15 -4.99
C ASN A 2 -32.98 33.17 -6.05
N ALA A 3 -32.68 33.45 -7.31
CA ALA A 3 -33.12 32.68 -8.48
C ALA A 3 -32.69 31.18 -8.45
N SER A 4 -31.81 30.78 -7.53
CA SER A 4 -31.41 29.39 -7.30
C SER A 4 -32.51 28.53 -6.66
N ASP A 5 -33.35 29.11 -5.80
CA ASP A 5 -34.28 28.32 -4.98
C ASP A 5 -35.54 27.94 -5.79
N ALA A 6 -35.92 28.79 -6.76
CA ALA A 6 -37.00 28.51 -7.70
C ALA A 6 -36.61 27.41 -8.72
N GLN A 7 -35.33 27.32 -9.09
CA GLN A 7 -34.84 26.26 -9.99
C GLN A 7 -34.75 24.92 -9.27
N LEU A 8 -34.35 24.90 -7.99
CA LEU A 8 -34.32 23.68 -7.19
C LEU A 8 -35.74 23.12 -6.93
N ALA A 9 -36.71 24.00 -6.64
CA ALA A 9 -38.11 23.60 -6.46
C ALA A 9 -38.74 23.05 -7.75
N THR A 10 -38.37 23.60 -8.91
CA THR A 10 -38.87 23.10 -10.21
C THR A 10 -38.22 21.77 -10.60
N LEU A 11 -36.93 21.56 -10.28
CA LEU A 11 -36.26 20.28 -10.50
C LEU A 11 -36.84 19.17 -9.59
N LEU A 12 -37.16 19.49 -8.34
CA LEU A 12 -37.79 18.56 -7.39
C LEU A 12 -39.23 18.20 -7.78
N ALA A 13 -39.99 19.13 -8.35
CA ALA A 13 -41.34 18.86 -8.86
C ALA A 13 -41.34 17.93 -10.10
N PHE A 14 -40.27 17.95 -10.90
CA PHE A 14 -40.10 17.01 -12.03
C PHE A 14 -39.53 15.64 -11.63
N LEU A 15 -38.84 15.54 -10.49
CA LEU A 15 -38.32 14.27 -9.96
C LEU A 15 -39.33 13.51 -9.07
N ALA A 16 -40.31 14.20 -8.50
CA ALA A 16 -41.35 13.58 -7.67
C ALA A 16 -42.18 12.48 -8.38
N PRO A 17 -42.57 12.58 -9.67
CA PRO A 17 -43.24 11.49 -10.36
C PRO A 17 -42.29 10.39 -10.88
N LEU A 18 -40.96 10.58 -10.84
CA LEU A 18 -39.98 9.52 -11.16
C LEU A 18 -39.68 8.60 -9.96
N LEU A 19 -40.01 9.02 -8.73
CA LEU A 19 -39.76 8.27 -7.50
C LEU A 19 -40.90 7.30 -7.09
N VAL A 20 -42.01 7.25 -7.84
CA VAL A 20 -43.17 6.38 -7.54
C VAL A 20 -43.22 5.11 -8.43
N ALA A 21 -42.21 4.89 -9.25
CA ALA A 21 -42.07 3.64 -10.02
C ALA A 21 -40.69 3.01 -9.84
N LEU A 22 -40.24 2.86 -8.58
CA LEU A 22 -39.35 1.74 -8.29
C LEU A 22 -40.21 0.48 -8.42
N PRO A 23 -39.96 -0.41 -9.39
CA PRO A 23 -40.55 -1.73 -9.30
C PRO A 23 -39.99 -2.34 -8.03
N THR A 24 -40.78 -2.39 -6.97
CA THR A 24 -40.73 -3.52 -6.06
C THR A 24 -40.90 -4.72 -6.97
N THR A 25 -39.78 -5.32 -7.37
CA THR A 25 -39.80 -6.58 -8.09
C THR A 25 -40.35 -7.61 -7.12
N CYS A 26 -41.67 -7.69 -7.05
CA CYS A 26 -42.37 -8.92 -6.82
C CYS A 26 -41.68 -9.94 -7.72
N ALA A 27 -40.89 -10.83 -7.09
CA ALA A 27 -40.28 -11.95 -7.78
C ALA A 27 -41.37 -12.59 -8.65
N PRO A 28 -41.16 -12.76 -9.97
CA PRO A 28 -42.16 -13.38 -10.82
C PRO A 28 -42.57 -14.70 -10.18
N ALA A 29 -43.87 -14.84 -9.93
CA ALA A 29 -44.46 -15.99 -9.28
C ALA A 29 -44.01 -17.28 -9.96
N GLY A 30 -43.31 -18.13 -9.21
CA GLY A 30 -42.98 -19.50 -9.57
C GLY A 30 -41.79 -19.64 -10.52
N GLU A 31 -40.58 -19.35 -10.05
CA GLU A 31 -39.39 -19.93 -10.67
C GLU A 31 -39.50 -21.46 -10.60
N ARG A 32 -39.84 -22.08 -11.75
CA ARG A 32 -39.90 -23.53 -11.87
C ARG A 32 -38.48 -24.07 -11.88
N PHE A 33 -38.09 -24.70 -10.78
CA PHE A 33 -36.92 -25.59 -10.73
C PHE A 33 -37.30 -26.97 -11.30
N PRO A 34 -36.34 -27.71 -11.88
CA PRO A 34 -34.97 -27.29 -12.14
C PRO A 34 -34.84 -26.43 -13.40
N TYR A 35 -33.80 -25.60 -13.50
CA TYR A 35 -33.49 -24.85 -14.71
C TYR A 35 -31.99 -24.80 -15.04
N PRO A 36 -31.62 -24.78 -16.34
CA PRO A 36 -30.23 -24.69 -16.75
C PRO A 36 -29.69 -23.26 -16.51
N ALA A 37 -28.47 -23.20 -16.00
CA ALA A 37 -27.74 -21.97 -15.75
C ALA A 37 -26.24 -22.15 -15.99
N ARG A 38 -25.48 -21.06 -15.85
CA ARG A 38 -24.02 -21.07 -15.94
C ARG A 38 -23.39 -20.20 -14.88
N ILE A 39 -22.18 -20.56 -14.46
CA ILE A 39 -21.37 -19.73 -13.57
C ILE A 39 -20.90 -18.48 -14.33
N ALA A 40 -21.23 -17.29 -13.81
CA ALA A 40 -20.90 -16.00 -14.41
C ALA A 40 -19.71 -15.31 -13.73
N LYS A 41 -19.33 -15.74 -12.53
CA LYS A 41 -18.17 -15.24 -11.78
C LYS A 41 -16.86 -15.72 -12.42
N LEU A 42 -16.00 -14.79 -12.84
CA LEU A 42 -14.80 -15.10 -13.65
C LEU A 42 -13.76 -15.92 -12.91
N ASP A 43 -13.48 -15.55 -11.66
CA ASP A 43 -12.57 -16.25 -10.75
C ASP A 43 -13.14 -17.57 -10.24
N GLY A 44 -14.39 -17.89 -10.58
CA GLY A 44 -15.09 -19.10 -10.19
C GLY A 44 -16.05 -18.88 -9.01
N ALA A 45 -16.99 -19.81 -8.87
CA ALA A 45 -17.95 -19.85 -7.77
C ALA A 45 -17.63 -21.02 -6.85
N GLY A 46 -17.47 -20.76 -5.55
CA GLY A 46 -17.31 -21.81 -4.54
C GLY A 46 -18.59 -22.65 -4.44
N LEU A 47 -18.46 -23.96 -4.68
CA LEU A 47 -19.50 -24.97 -4.50
C LEU A 47 -19.30 -25.66 -3.16
N ARG A 48 -20.34 -25.65 -2.33
CA ARG A 48 -20.29 -26.14 -0.95
C ARG A 48 -21.26 -27.29 -0.74
N ALA A 49 -20.87 -28.31 0.02
CA ALA A 49 -21.78 -29.42 0.34
C ALA A 49 -22.98 -28.96 1.20
N ASN A 50 -22.76 -27.98 2.10
CA ASN A 50 -23.69 -27.57 3.14
C ASN A 50 -24.06 -26.08 3.02
N ASP A 51 -25.16 -25.66 3.66
CA ASP A 51 -25.63 -24.27 3.71
C ASP A 51 -25.13 -23.48 4.95
N SER A 52 -24.25 -24.06 5.77
CA SER A 52 -23.74 -23.47 7.03
C SER A 52 -22.53 -22.53 6.85
N TYR A 53 -22.49 -21.45 7.64
CA TYR A 53 -21.39 -20.49 7.80
C TYR A 53 -20.49 -20.90 8.98
N PRO A 54 -19.15 -20.67 8.99
CA PRO A 54 -18.32 -20.02 7.97
C PRO A 54 -17.99 -20.93 6.77
N PHE A 55 -17.66 -20.28 5.67
CA PHE A 55 -17.67 -20.84 4.34
C PHE A 55 -16.34 -21.53 3.95
N GLY A 56 -16.20 -22.82 4.21
CA GLY A 56 -15.21 -23.64 3.50
C GLY A 56 -15.63 -23.83 2.04
N GLU A 57 -14.71 -23.65 1.08
CA GLU A 57 -14.97 -23.94 -0.33
C GLU A 57 -14.43 -25.34 -0.67
N ASP A 58 -15.32 -26.34 -0.78
CA ASP A 58 -14.93 -27.72 -1.10
C ASP A 58 -14.47 -27.86 -2.56
N HIS A 59 -15.01 -27.01 -3.43
CA HIS A 59 -14.70 -27.01 -4.86
C HIS A 59 -14.99 -25.66 -5.49
N ILE A 60 -14.26 -25.29 -6.55
CA ILE A 60 -14.51 -24.07 -7.33
C ILE A 60 -15.07 -24.48 -8.69
N LEU A 61 -16.30 -24.05 -9.00
CA LEU A 61 -16.86 -24.14 -10.34
C LEU A 61 -16.37 -22.96 -11.17
N THR A 62 -15.61 -23.22 -12.23
CA THR A 62 -15.03 -22.16 -13.06
C THR A 62 -16.09 -21.44 -13.90
N PHE A 63 -15.76 -20.24 -14.38
CA PHE A 63 -16.62 -19.47 -15.27
C PHE A 63 -17.11 -20.30 -16.47
N ASN A 64 -18.37 -20.08 -16.82
CA ASN A 64 -19.09 -20.74 -17.90
C ASN A 64 -19.40 -22.23 -17.68
N THR A 65 -19.09 -22.78 -16.50
CA THR A 65 -19.48 -24.16 -16.12
C THR A 65 -21.01 -24.29 -16.18
N PRO A 66 -21.56 -25.25 -16.95
CA PRO A 66 -22.99 -25.50 -16.98
C PRO A 66 -23.45 -26.11 -15.66
N VAL A 67 -24.54 -25.58 -15.11
CA VAL A 67 -25.15 -26.07 -13.87
C VAL A 67 -26.65 -26.23 -14.04
N LEU A 68 -27.24 -27.17 -13.31
CA LEU A 68 -28.68 -27.29 -13.16
C LEU A 68 -29.07 -26.74 -11.79
N VAL A 69 -29.79 -25.62 -11.76
CA VAL A 69 -30.29 -25.07 -10.50
C VAL A 69 -31.53 -25.86 -10.11
N VAL A 70 -31.51 -26.48 -8.93
CA VAL A 70 -32.58 -27.37 -8.46
C VAL A 70 -33.42 -26.77 -7.32
N GLU A 71 -32.89 -25.78 -6.62
CA GLU A 71 -33.52 -25.14 -5.46
C GLU A 71 -32.86 -23.79 -5.19
N GLN A 72 -33.59 -22.85 -4.57
CA GLN A 72 -33.04 -21.61 -4.03
C GLN A 72 -33.40 -21.47 -2.55
N ARG A 73 -32.41 -21.09 -1.74
CA ARG A 73 -32.56 -20.77 -0.32
C ARG A 73 -31.91 -19.43 -0.02
N ASN A 74 -32.70 -18.40 0.24
CA ASN A 74 -32.20 -17.04 0.44
C ASN A 74 -31.33 -16.58 -0.75
N HIS A 75 -30.05 -16.31 -0.50
CA HIS A 75 -29.05 -15.89 -1.48
C HIS A 75 -28.20 -17.05 -2.03
N LEU A 76 -28.55 -18.30 -1.69
CA LEU A 76 -27.87 -19.51 -2.17
C LEU A 76 -28.74 -20.26 -3.18
N LEU A 77 -28.10 -20.77 -4.22
CA LEU A 77 -28.68 -21.68 -5.20
C LEU A 77 -28.10 -23.06 -4.97
N ARG A 78 -28.97 -24.06 -4.79
CA ARG A 78 -28.55 -25.44 -4.84
C ARG A 78 -28.42 -25.83 -6.31
N VAL A 79 -27.21 -26.21 -6.71
CA VAL A 79 -26.87 -26.53 -8.09
C VAL A 79 -26.32 -27.94 -8.19
N GLN A 80 -26.64 -28.60 -9.30
CA GLN A 80 -25.98 -29.81 -9.74
C GLN A 80 -25.03 -29.46 -10.89
N ALA A 81 -23.76 -29.77 -10.72
CA ALA A 81 -22.69 -29.51 -11.68
C ALA A 81 -21.82 -30.76 -11.79
N ASN A 82 -21.74 -31.34 -12.99
CA ASN A 82 -21.12 -32.65 -13.21
C ASN A 82 -21.73 -33.72 -12.28
N ASP A 83 -20.90 -34.42 -11.51
CA ASP A 83 -21.25 -35.43 -10.51
C ASP A 83 -21.48 -34.86 -9.10
N ARG A 84 -21.43 -33.52 -8.95
CA ARG A 84 -21.52 -32.84 -7.65
C ARG A 84 -22.83 -32.09 -7.49
N VAL A 85 -23.31 -32.04 -6.25
CA VAL A 85 -24.44 -31.20 -5.83
C VAL A 85 -24.00 -30.37 -4.64
N GLY A 86 -24.31 -29.09 -4.65
CA GLY A 86 -23.95 -28.19 -3.57
C GLY A 86 -24.62 -26.83 -3.71
N TYR A 87 -24.19 -25.87 -2.89
CA TYR A 87 -24.70 -24.51 -2.88
C TYR A 87 -23.66 -23.54 -3.43
N VAL A 88 -24.13 -22.58 -4.24
CA VAL A 88 -23.36 -21.44 -4.77
C VAL A 88 -24.13 -20.15 -4.49
N LEU A 89 -23.46 -19.00 -4.48
CA LEU A 89 -24.13 -17.71 -4.33
C LEU A 89 -24.97 -17.41 -5.58
N ALA A 90 -26.21 -16.94 -5.39
CA ALA A 90 -27.11 -16.61 -6.49
C ALA A 90 -26.54 -15.55 -7.44
N ARG A 91 -25.76 -14.59 -6.91
CA ARG A 91 -25.09 -13.56 -7.72
C ARG A 91 -24.02 -14.10 -8.67
N ASP A 92 -23.55 -15.32 -8.47
CA ASP A 92 -22.49 -15.94 -9.28
C ASP A 92 -23.04 -16.81 -10.43
N VAL A 93 -24.37 -16.94 -10.52
CA VAL A 93 -25.06 -17.82 -11.48
C VAL A 93 -25.99 -17.00 -12.37
N VAL A 94 -25.91 -17.22 -13.68
CA VAL A 94 -26.80 -16.61 -14.66
C VAL A 94 -27.59 -17.70 -15.36
N ARG A 95 -28.91 -17.56 -15.42
CA ARG A 95 -29.79 -18.46 -16.17
C ARG A 95 -29.45 -18.36 -17.67
N ALA A 96 -28.79 -19.38 -18.19
CA ALA A 96 -28.39 -19.50 -19.58
C ALA A 96 -28.25 -20.97 -19.97
N LYS A 97 -28.72 -21.33 -21.17
CA LYS A 97 -28.47 -22.66 -21.77
C LYS A 97 -27.13 -22.65 -22.52
N ASP A 98 -26.93 -21.60 -23.31
CA ASP A 98 -25.74 -21.42 -24.12
C ASP A 98 -24.57 -20.86 -23.31
N ALA A 99 -23.36 -21.01 -23.86
CA ALA A 99 -22.15 -20.45 -23.28
C ALA A 99 -22.28 -18.92 -23.12
N LEU A 100 -21.98 -18.43 -21.93
CA LEU A 100 -21.88 -17.00 -21.64
C LEU A 100 -20.78 -16.40 -22.50
N ARG A 101 -21.07 -15.21 -23.04
CA ARG A 101 -20.10 -14.33 -23.67
C ARG A 101 -20.13 -13.04 -22.90
N ILE A 102 -19.07 -12.79 -22.16
CA ILE A 102 -18.98 -11.62 -21.32
C ILE A 102 -17.77 -10.83 -21.75
N ASP A 103 -17.98 -9.56 -22.07
CA ASP A 103 -16.90 -8.66 -22.38
C ASP A 103 -16.22 -8.15 -21.10
N ARG A 104 -14.90 -8.03 -21.19
CA ARG A 104 -14.01 -7.52 -20.15
C ARG A 104 -12.94 -6.64 -20.78
N TYR A 105 -12.22 -5.92 -19.95
CA TYR A 105 -11.16 -5.02 -20.38
C TYR A 105 -9.83 -5.43 -19.78
N VAL A 106 -8.78 -5.30 -20.57
CA VAL A 106 -7.40 -5.50 -20.13
C VAL A 106 -7.01 -4.38 -19.16
N ASN A 107 -6.63 -4.72 -17.92
CA ASN A 107 -6.37 -3.70 -16.88
C ASN A 107 -4.89 -3.28 -16.77
N ALA A 108 -3.95 -4.05 -17.31
CA ALA A 108 -2.52 -3.74 -17.19
C ALA A 108 -2.08 -2.66 -18.19
N LEU A 109 -1.33 -1.64 -17.73
CA LEU A 109 -0.81 -0.57 -18.59
C LEU A 109 0.19 -1.07 -19.63
N GLU A 110 0.94 -2.12 -19.32
CA GLU A 110 1.85 -2.80 -20.24
C GLU A 110 1.16 -3.78 -21.20
N GLY A 111 -0.17 -3.87 -21.15
CA GLY A 111 -0.94 -4.90 -21.82
C GLY A 111 -0.75 -6.28 -21.20
N VAL A 112 -1.54 -7.24 -21.66
CA VAL A 112 -1.55 -8.60 -21.09
C VAL A 112 -1.13 -9.62 -22.12
N GLU A 113 -0.23 -10.51 -21.73
CA GLU A 113 0.20 -11.60 -22.60
C GLU A 113 -0.95 -12.57 -22.84
N LEU A 114 -1.34 -12.71 -24.10
CA LEU A 114 -2.22 -13.77 -24.55
C LEU A 114 -1.39 -15.04 -24.70
N ARG A 115 -1.72 -16.10 -23.98
CA ARG A 115 -0.98 -17.37 -23.99
C ARG A 115 -1.73 -18.47 -24.71
N ALA A 116 -1.02 -19.42 -25.31
CA ALA A 116 -1.65 -20.54 -26.03
C ALA A 116 -2.39 -21.50 -25.09
N SER A 117 -1.94 -21.60 -23.85
CA SER A 117 -2.57 -22.33 -22.75
C SER A 117 -2.37 -21.54 -21.45
N PRO A 118 -3.15 -21.82 -20.38
CA PRO A 118 -2.90 -21.27 -19.06
C PRO A 118 -1.45 -21.51 -18.60
N GLY A 119 -0.75 -20.45 -18.20
CA GLY A 119 0.68 -20.48 -17.85
C GLY A 119 1.66 -20.78 -19.01
N GLY A 120 1.16 -21.05 -20.22
CA GLY A 120 1.96 -21.44 -21.39
C GLY A 120 2.71 -20.28 -22.05
N ILE A 121 3.27 -20.49 -23.24
CA ILE A 121 4.06 -19.49 -23.94
C ILE A 121 3.17 -18.34 -24.44
N SER A 122 3.67 -17.10 -24.34
CA SER A 122 3.03 -15.90 -24.90
C SER A 122 3.02 -15.96 -26.43
N GLN A 123 1.85 -15.70 -27.05
CA GLN A 123 1.67 -15.69 -28.50
C GLN A 123 1.32 -14.29 -29.04
N ALA A 124 0.74 -13.43 -28.21
CA ALA A 124 0.39 -12.06 -28.57
C ALA A 124 0.32 -11.18 -27.32
N LEU A 125 0.25 -9.87 -27.52
CA LEU A 125 0.02 -8.88 -26.47
C LEU A 125 -1.35 -8.24 -26.70
N LEU A 126 -2.23 -8.33 -25.71
CA LEU A 126 -3.48 -7.59 -25.69
C LEU A 126 -3.22 -6.16 -25.19
N PRO A 127 -3.60 -5.11 -25.94
CA PRO A 127 -3.38 -3.73 -25.51
C PRO A 127 -4.14 -3.39 -24.21
N HIS A 128 -3.58 -2.47 -23.44
CA HIS A 128 -4.26 -1.87 -22.29
C HIS A 128 -5.66 -1.34 -22.68
N SER A 129 -6.65 -1.54 -21.81
CA SER A 129 -8.04 -1.13 -22.01
C SER A 129 -8.74 -1.69 -23.25
N SER A 130 -8.14 -2.67 -23.95
CA SER A 130 -8.82 -3.37 -25.04
C SER A 130 -9.93 -4.28 -24.48
N SER A 131 -11.07 -4.29 -25.17
CA SER A 131 -12.18 -5.19 -24.85
C SER A 131 -11.89 -6.60 -25.34
N VAL A 132 -12.19 -7.60 -24.52
CA VAL A 132 -12.00 -9.01 -24.83
C VAL A 132 -13.27 -9.77 -24.46
N THR A 133 -13.69 -10.72 -25.30
CA THR A 133 -14.82 -11.58 -24.99
C THR A 133 -14.32 -12.83 -24.28
N CYS A 134 -14.75 -13.05 -23.04
CA CYS A 134 -14.46 -14.24 -22.26
C CYS A 134 -15.30 -15.42 -22.74
N LEU A 135 -14.64 -16.56 -22.97
CA LEU A 135 -15.22 -17.77 -23.56
C LEU A 135 -15.27 -18.94 -22.56
N ASN A 136 -14.22 -19.11 -21.75
CA ASN A 136 -14.07 -20.24 -20.83
C ASN A 136 -13.13 -19.88 -19.68
N ALA A 137 -13.04 -20.74 -18.66
CA ALA A 137 -12.07 -20.59 -17.59
C ALA A 137 -11.49 -21.92 -17.09
N ARG A 138 -10.25 -21.86 -16.61
CA ARG A 138 -9.54 -22.97 -15.97
C ARG A 138 -8.76 -22.43 -14.78
N SER A 139 -8.88 -23.08 -13.63
CA SER A 139 -8.04 -22.78 -12.47
C SER A 139 -6.84 -23.72 -12.46
N ILE A 140 -5.66 -23.17 -12.17
CA ILE A 140 -4.41 -23.93 -12.07
C ILE A 140 -3.82 -23.69 -10.67
N PRO A 141 -3.45 -24.75 -9.93
CA PRO A 141 -2.74 -24.60 -8.66
C PRO A 141 -1.46 -23.78 -8.84
N ASP A 142 -1.15 -22.85 -7.93
CA ASP A 142 0.12 -22.14 -7.98
C ASP A 142 1.26 -23.15 -7.73
N PRO A 143 2.18 -23.36 -8.70
CA PRO A 143 3.25 -24.33 -8.53
C PRO A 143 4.24 -23.94 -7.42
N ARG A 144 4.24 -22.69 -6.97
CA ARG A 144 5.14 -22.19 -5.93
C ARG A 144 4.62 -22.42 -4.52
N ASN A 145 3.30 -22.49 -4.35
CA ASN A 145 2.69 -22.72 -3.04
C ASN A 145 1.32 -23.37 -3.17
N ALA A 146 1.20 -24.63 -2.72
CA ALA A 146 -0.05 -25.38 -2.69
C ALA A 146 -1.11 -24.78 -1.75
N GLU A 147 -0.70 -23.92 -0.81
CA GLU A 147 -1.61 -23.20 0.10
C GLU A 147 -2.20 -21.94 -0.55
N TRP A 148 -1.63 -21.45 -1.66
CA TRP A 148 -2.17 -20.29 -2.35
C TRP A 148 -3.40 -20.68 -3.16
N PRO A 149 -4.42 -19.81 -3.21
CA PRO A 149 -5.59 -20.07 -4.04
C PRO A 149 -5.15 -20.27 -5.50
N PRO A 150 -5.74 -21.24 -6.22
CA PRO A 150 -5.37 -21.50 -7.60
C PRO A 150 -5.62 -20.25 -8.46
N GLU A 151 -4.71 -19.94 -9.37
CA GLU A 151 -4.89 -18.83 -10.29
C GLU A 151 -5.92 -19.23 -11.36
N THR A 152 -6.97 -18.42 -11.51
CA THR A 152 -7.98 -18.64 -12.56
C THR A 152 -7.55 -17.96 -13.85
N TRP A 153 -7.49 -18.74 -14.93
CA TRP A 153 -7.18 -18.31 -16.28
C TRP A 153 -8.44 -18.28 -17.13
N ILE A 154 -8.60 -17.24 -17.94
CA ILE A 154 -9.76 -17.01 -18.81
C ILE A 154 -9.32 -17.16 -20.26
N GLU A 155 -10.04 -18.00 -21.00
CA GLU A 155 -9.94 -18.02 -22.45
C GLU A 155 -10.67 -16.79 -23.01
N VAL A 156 -9.96 -15.98 -23.77
CA VAL A 156 -10.45 -14.70 -24.30
C VAL A 156 -10.29 -14.64 -25.82
N ARG A 157 -11.14 -13.83 -26.45
CA ARG A 157 -11.03 -13.45 -27.86
C ARG A 157 -10.98 -11.94 -28.03
N ASN A 158 -10.07 -11.47 -28.89
CA ASN A 158 -9.96 -10.08 -29.32
C ASN A 158 -9.76 -10.07 -30.85
N GLY A 159 -10.84 -9.83 -31.60
CA GLY A 159 -10.83 -9.98 -33.06
C GLY A 159 -10.48 -11.41 -33.50
N ALA A 160 -9.40 -11.55 -34.29
CA ALA A 160 -8.86 -12.84 -34.74
C ALA A 160 -7.96 -13.53 -33.69
N LEU A 161 -7.55 -12.82 -32.64
CA LEU A 161 -6.71 -13.39 -31.58
C LEU A 161 -7.58 -14.17 -30.59
N SER A 162 -7.12 -15.34 -30.14
CA SER A 162 -7.74 -16.13 -29.08
C SER A 162 -6.67 -16.84 -28.26
N GLY A 163 -6.88 -16.97 -26.96
CA GLY A 163 -5.92 -17.58 -26.04
C GLY A 163 -6.29 -17.33 -24.58
N TRP A 164 -5.34 -17.52 -23.67
CA TRP A 164 -5.57 -17.50 -22.23
C TRP A 164 -4.86 -16.32 -21.55
N VAL A 165 -5.54 -15.69 -20.61
CA VAL A 165 -5.00 -14.62 -19.74
C VAL A 165 -5.40 -14.89 -18.28
N PRO A 166 -4.64 -14.42 -17.28
CA PRO A 166 -5.08 -14.50 -15.90
C PRO A 166 -6.35 -13.65 -15.68
N ALA A 167 -7.31 -14.17 -14.91
CA ALA A 167 -8.55 -13.47 -14.59
C ALA A 167 -8.30 -12.15 -13.85
N SER A 168 -7.26 -12.10 -13.00
CA SER A 168 -6.80 -10.91 -12.28
C SER A 168 -6.37 -9.76 -13.19
N ARG A 169 -6.13 -10.05 -14.47
CA ARG A 169 -5.73 -9.06 -15.49
C ARG A 169 -6.89 -8.49 -16.30
N LEU A 170 -8.13 -8.81 -15.90
CA LEU A 170 -9.35 -8.40 -16.56
C LEU A 170 -10.27 -7.63 -15.61
N THR A 171 -10.93 -6.58 -16.11
CA THR A 171 -11.89 -5.76 -15.37
C THR A 171 -13.23 -5.64 -16.10
N HIS A 172 -14.28 -5.28 -15.37
CA HIS A 172 -15.63 -5.09 -15.91
C HIS A 172 -15.79 -3.82 -16.75
N LEU A 173 -14.97 -2.81 -16.47
CA LEU A 173 -14.97 -1.52 -17.15
C LEU A 173 -13.56 -1.22 -17.66
N PRO A 174 -13.42 -0.40 -18.73
CA PRO A 174 -12.13 0.13 -19.13
C PRO A 174 -11.48 0.84 -17.94
N VAL A 175 -10.23 0.51 -17.65
CA VAL A 175 -9.48 1.16 -16.56
C VAL A 175 -8.78 2.36 -17.16
N VAL A 176 -9.07 3.54 -16.64
CA VAL A 176 -8.33 4.74 -17.01
C VAL A 176 -7.23 4.95 -15.98
N HIS A 177 -6.00 5.12 -16.47
CA HIS A 177 -4.88 5.53 -15.63
C HIS A 177 -4.56 7.01 -15.84
N PHE A 178 -4.10 7.62 -14.76
CA PHE A 178 -3.62 8.99 -14.73
C PHE A 178 -2.15 8.97 -14.31
N PHE A 179 -1.38 9.94 -14.79
CA PHE A 179 -0.02 10.18 -14.35
C PHE A 179 0.11 11.61 -13.80
N GLY A 180 1.01 11.79 -12.85
CA GLY A 180 1.38 13.09 -12.28
C GLY A 180 2.88 13.28 -12.29
N VAL A 181 3.37 14.40 -12.82
CA VAL A 181 4.82 14.68 -12.91
C VAL A 181 5.41 14.96 -11.53
N THR A 182 6.38 14.14 -11.11
CA THR A 182 7.05 14.27 -9.81
C THR A 182 8.41 14.95 -9.92
N ALA A 183 9.04 15.01 -11.10
CA ALA A 183 10.35 15.66 -11.28
C ALA A 183 10.32 17.16 -10.95
N ARG A 184 11.33 17.65 -10.20
CA ARG A 184 11.42 19.06 -9.79
C ARG A 184 11.66 20.00 -10.96
N SER A 185 12.49 19.58 -11.91
CA SER A 185 12.77 20.30 -13.17
C SER A 185 11.60 20.27 -14.16
N GLY A 186 10.51 19.57 -13.85
CA GLY A 186 9.49 19.18 -14.82
C GLY A 186 9.93 17.95 -15.63
N LEU A 187 9.18 17.65 -16.69
CA LEU A 187 9.40 16.46 -17.51
C LEU A 187 9.11 16.78 -18.98
N ASN A 188 9.96 16.27 -19.88
CA ASN A 188 9.77 16.47 -21.31
C ASN A 188 8.83 15.41 -21.88
N LEU A 189 7.76 15.85 -22.54
CA LEU A 189 6.93 15.02 -23.42
C LEU A 189 7.63 14.88 -24.76
N ARG A 190 7.89 13.65 -25.19
CA ARG A 190 8.66 13.34 -26.40
C ARG A 190 7.83 12.63 -27.45
N SER A 191 8.24 12.74 -28.72
CA SER A 191 7.52 12.10 -29.84
C SER A 191 7.70 10.58 -29.91
N ALA A 192 8.75 10.04 -29.29
CA ALA A 192 9.07 8.62 -29.26
C ALA A 192 9.68 8.23 -27.91
N PRO A 193 9.67 6.93 -27.54
CA PRO A 193 10.21 6.44 -26.26
C PRO A 193 11.75 6.39 -26.26
N SER A 194 12.41 7.54 -26.32
CA SER A 194 13.87 7.69 -26.29
C SER A 194 14.28 9.07 -25.77
N LEU A 195 15.46 9.17 -25.13
CA LEU A 195 16.05 10.45 -24.71
C LEU A 195 16.49 11.34 -25.88
N GLU A 196 16.67 10.76 -27.07
CA GLU A 196 17.08 11.45 -28.30
C GLU A 196 15.88 11.95 -29.11
N ALA A 197 14.67 11.49 -28.79
CA ALA A 197 13.46 11.86 -29.50
C ALA A 197 13.15 13.36 -29.31
N PRO A 198 12.65 14.06 -30.35
CA PRO A 198 12.24 15.45 -30.25
C PRO A 198 11.31 15.70 -29.05
N ILE A 199 11.63 16.77 -28.32
CA ILE A 199 10.78 17.27 -27.23
C ILE A 199 9.60 17.99 -27.88
N MET A 200 8.40 17.49 -27.63
CA MET A 200 7.15 18.09 -28.11
C MET A 200 6.69 19.22 -27.19
N GLN A 201 6.80 19.00 -25.87
CA GLN A 201 6.33 19.92 -24.85
C GLN A 201 7.10 19.69 -23.54
N ALA A 202 7.47 20.76 -22.84
CA ALA A 202 7.92 20.68 -21.46
C ALA A 202 6.72 20.70 -20.51
N MET A 203 6.65 19.76 -19.58
CA MET A 203 5.58 19.66 -18.60
C MET A 203 6.12 20.10 -17.24
N PRO A 204 5.58 21.15 -16.62
CA PRO A 204 5.93 21.52 -15.27
C PRO A 204 5.65 20.38 -14.27
N ARG A 205 6.30 20.45 -13.12
CA ARG A 205 5.98 19.59 -11.98
C ARG A 205 4.49 19.70 -11.62
N GLY A 206 3.89 18.58 -11.22
CA GLY A 206 2.47 18.51 -10.85
C GLY A 206 1.53 18.48 -12.04
N THR A 207 2.04 18.51 -13.28
CA THR A 207 1.21 18.28 -14.47
C THR A 207 0.54 16.91 -14.36
N ILE A 208 -0.78 16.87 -14.56
CA ILE A 208 -1.60 15.66 -14.54
C ILE A 208 -2.14 15.40 -15.95
N GLY A 209 -2.06 14.15 -16.40
CA GLY A 209 -2.69 13.70 -17.65
C GLY A 209 -3.09 12.23 -17.61
N SER A 210 -3.44 11.67 -18.76
CA SER A 210 -3.84 10.26 -18.89
C SER A 210 -2.66 9.39 -19.29
N ALA A 211 -2.50 8.26 -18.61
CA ALA A 211 -1.54 7.22 -18.98
C ALA A 211 -2.23 6.20 -19.88
N LEU A 212 -1.68 5.97 -21.07
CA LEU A 212 -2.31 5.13 -22.10
C LEU A 212 -1.66 3.75 -22.19
N MET A 213 -0.33 3.70 -22.13
CA MET A 213 0.42 2.46 -22.30
C MET A 213 1.80 2.60 -21.67
N ARG A 214 2.32 1.52 -21.08
CA ARG A 214 3.69 1.44 -20.56
C ARG A 214 4.49 0.41 -21.36
N ARG A 215 5.69 0.75 -21.82
CA ARG A 215 6.61 -0.25 -22.37
C ARG A 215 7.09 -1.20 -21.27
N ARG A 216 7.35 -2.44 -21.62
CA ARG A 216 7.83 -3.46 -20.67
C ARG A 216 9.32 -3.34 -20.37
N ASP A 217 10.08 -2.82 -21.32
CA ASP A 217 11.51 -2.62 -21.16
C ASP A 217 11.77 -1.59 -20.06
N ILE A 218 12.62 -1.97 -19.11
CA ILE A 218 13.10 -1.09 -18.04
C ILE A 218 14.39 -0.43 -18.51
N PHE A 219 14.47 0.87 -18.35
CA PHE A 219 15.61 1.73 -18.63
C PHE A 219 16.00 2.48 -17.37
N GLU A 220 17.21 3.01 -17.37
CA GLU A 220 17.69 3.89 -16.31
C GLU A 220 17.94 5.28 -16.91
N VAL A 221 17.41 6.31 -16.26
CA VAL A 221 17.66 7.72 -16.61
C VAL A 221 18.07 8.42 -15.33
N GLU A 222 19.26 9.00 -15.30
CA GLU A 222 19.81 9.70 -14.12
C GLU A 222 19.84 8.81 -12.86
N GLY A 223 20.16 7.53 -13.00
CA GLY A 223 20.17 6.58 -11.89
C GLY A 223 18.80 6.09 -11.44
N ILE A 224 17.71 6.51 -12.10
CA ILE A 224 16.33 6.14 -11.75
C ILE A 224 15.82 5.09 -12.74
N PRO A 225 15.47 3.88 -12.28
CA PRO A 225 14.87 2.87 -13.13
C PRO A 225 13.42 3.23 -13.47
N GLY A 226 12.99 2.90 -14.68
CA GLY A 226 11.63 3.15 -15.15
C GLY A 226 11.40 2.65 -16.57
N ALA A 227 10.23 2.88 -17.12
CA ALA A 227 9.89 2.53 -18.48
C ALA A 227 9.34 3.73 -19.23
N TRP A 228 9.30 3.66 -20.56
CA TRP A 228 8.60 4.68 -21.34
C TRP A 228 7.08 4.52 -21.23
N LEU A 229 6.41 5.59 -20.84
CA LEU A 229 4.97 5.69 -20.68
C LEU A 229 4.41 6.59 -21.78
N GLN A 230 3.52 6.04 -22.60
CA GLN A 230 2.74 6.83 -23.54
C GLN A 230 1.61 7.52 -22.77
N VAL A 231 1.50 8.82 -22.96
CA VAL A 231 0.57 9.67 -22.21
C VAL A 231 -0.19 10.61 -23.15
N ALA A 232 -1.37 11.03 -22.70
CA ALA A 232 -2.15 12.09 -23.32
C ALA A 232 -2.24 13.31 -22.40
N LEU A 233 -1.93 14.48 -22.94
CA LEU A 233 -2.11 15.78 -22.32
C LEU A 233 -2.98 16.66 -23.21
N GLY A 234 -4.29 16.67 -22.94
CA GLY A 234 -5.28 17.23 -23.86
C GLY A 234 -5.31 16.40 -25.15
N GLU A 235 -5.08 17.05 -26.30
CA GLU A 235 -5.04 16.40 -27.63
C GLU A 235 -3.65 15.87 -27.99
N THR A 236 -2.61 16.25 -27.24
CA THR A 236 -1.23 15.86 -27.52
C THR A 236 -0.94 14.48 -26.91
N ILE A 237 -0.54 13.53 -27.77
CA ILE A 237 -0.07 12.21 -27.35
C ILE A 237 1.44 12.13 -27.53
N GLY A 238 2.15 11.70 -26.49
CA GLY A 238 3.60 11.54 -26.53
C GLY A 238 4.09 10.55 -25.49
N TRP A 239 5.40 10.59 -25.22
CA TRP A 239 6.10 9.66 -24.35
C TRP A 239 6.84 10.38 -23.23
N VAL A 240 6.77 9.82 -22.03
CA VAL A 240 7.46 10.31 -20.84
C VAL A 240 8.15 9.15 -20.14
N PHE A 241 9.19 9.44 -19.36
CA PHE A 241 9.87 8.41 -18.59
C PHE A 241 9.16 8.17 -17.25
N SER A 242 8.77 6.93 -16.97
CA SER A 242 7.90 6.62 -15.83
C SER A 242 8.58 6.78 -14.46
N GLY A 243 9.92 6.81 -14.41
CA GLY A 243 10.65 7.07 -13.15
C GLY A 243 10.40 8.48 -12.58
N PHE A 244 9.85 9.39 -13.38
CA PHE A 244 9.56 10.78 -13.01
C PHE A 244 8.06 11.08 -12.90
N VAL A 245 7.22 10.05 -12.83
CA VAL A 245 5.77 10.22 -12.64
C VAL A 245 5.24 9.23 -11.60
N VAL A 246 4.16 9.61 -10.93
CA VAL A 246 3.33 8.68 -10.17
C VAL A 246 2.10 8.32 -11.01
N ILE A 247 1.65 7.06 -10.94
CA ILE A 247 0.55 6.54 -11.76
C ILE A 247 -0.55 5.99 -10.84
N THR A 248 -1.81 6.29 -11.14
CA THR A 248 -2.98 5.82 -10.38
C THR A 248 -4.19 5.64 -11.29
N THR A 249 -5.18 4.87 -10.85
CA THR A 249 -6.49 4.73 -11.51
C THR A 249 -7.50 5.79 -11.04
N ASN A 250 -7.19 6.55 -9.99
CA ASN A 250 -8.04 7.61 -9.46
C ASN A 250 -7.34 8.97 -9.53
N ARG A 251 -7.89 9.88 -10.34
CA ARG A 251 -7.34 11.22 -10.55
C ARG A 251 -7.30 12.07 -9.28
N GLU A 252 -8.23 11.91 -8.35
CA GLU A 252 -8.24 12.65 -7.08
C GLU A 252 -7.10 12.17 -6.16
N ASN A 253 -6.90 10.84 -6.09
CA ASN A 253 -5.78 10.25 -5.35
C ASN A 253 -4.43 10.71 -5.90
N LEU A 254 -4.35 11.06 -7.19
CA LEU A 254 -3.13 11.56 -7.80
C LEU A 254 -2.68 12.90 -7.21
N GLN A 255 -3.61 13.83 -6.98
CA GLN A 255 -3.28 15.11 -6.37
C GLN A 255 -2.78 14.89 -4.93
N SER A 256 -3.48 14.06 -4.16
CA SER A 256 -3.06 13.67 -2.80
C SER A 256 -1.66 13.03 -2.79
N ALA A 257 -1.35 12.15 -3.75
CA ALA A 257 -0.03 11.56 -3.89
C ALA A 257 1.05 12.61 -4.23
N LEU A 258 0.77 13.54 -5.14
CA LEU A 258 1.68 14.64 -5.47
C LEU A 258 1.93 15.57 -4.29
N ASP A 259 0.88 15.90 -3.54
CA ASP A 259 0.93 16.71 -2.32
C ASP A 259 1.72 15.99 -1.23
N SER A 260 1.52 14.68 -1.07
CA SER A 260 2.28 13.84 -0.13
C SER A 260 3.76 13.78 -0.49
N ILE A 261 4.10 13.66 -1.78
CA ILE A 261 5.49 13.75 -2.26
C ILE A 261 6.07 15.13 -1.99
N GLU A 262 5.29 16.21 -2.16
CA GLU A 262 5.76 17.55 -1.85
C GLU A 262 5.93 17.79 -0.36
N GLN A 263 4.99 17.32 0.44
CA GLN A 263 5.11 17.32 1.89
C GLN A 263 6.35 16.54 2.31
N PHE A 264 6.62 15.36 1.74
CA PHE A 264 7.82 14.59 2.01
C PHE A 264 9.11 15.36 1.69
N ARG A 265 9.12 16.14 0.60
CA ARG A 265 10.27 16.94 0.17
C ARG A 265 10.47 18.21 0.97
N SER A 266 9.39 18.85 1.39
CA SER A 266 9.38 20.15 2.09
C SER A 266 9.40 20.02 3.60
N ARG A 267 8.92 18.90 4.15
CA ARG A 267 8.85 18.67 5.59
C ARG A 267 10.27 18.61 6.12
N ASN A 268 10.66 19.60 6.91
CA ASN A 268 11.84 19.47 7.74
C ASN A 268 11.65 18.22 8.58
N VAL A 269 12.58 17.27 8.48
CA VAL A 269 12.62 16.19 9.46
C VAL A 269 13.10 16.90 10.69
N THR A 270 12.20 17.18 11.62
CA THR A 270 12.54 17.76 12.91
C THR A 270 12.47 16.64 13.92
N GLY A 271 13.42 16.62 14.86
CA GLY A 271 13.17 15.92 16.10
C GLY A 271 11.96 16.55 16.81
N THR A 272 11.16 15.72 17.46
CA THR A 272 10.09 16.19 18.34
C THR A 272 10.69 16.45 19.70
N THR A 273 10.72 17.71 20.11
CA THR A 273 11.02 18.04 21.51
C THR A 273 9.91 17.44 22.38
N ILE A 274 10.30 16.57 23.31
CA ILE A 274 9.37 15.94 24.23
C ILE A 274 9.12 16.91 25.36
N GLU A 275 7.85 17.24 25.57
CA GLU A 275 7.46 18.08 26.69
C GLU A 275 7.69 17.35 28.02
N PRO A 276 8.20 18.04 29.05
CA PRO A 276 8.29 17.48 30.38
C PRO A 276 6.91 17.03 30.87
N ALA A 277 6.83 15.82 31.43
CA ALA A 277 5.64 15.34 32.10
C ALA A 277 5.56 15.87 33.53
N GLU A 278 4.35 16.06 34.03
CA GLU A 278 4.15 16.22 35.47
C GLU A 278 4.64 14.96 36.20
N VAL A 279 5.23 15.18 37.37
CA VAL A 279 6.05 14.24 38.14
C VAL A 279 5.43 12.82 38.14
N PRO A 280 6.07 11.81 37.51
CA PRO A 280 5.52 10.44 37.43
C PRO A 280 5.62 9.66 38.76
N TRP A 281 6.11 10.29 39.83
CA TRP A 281 6.29 9.70 41.17
C TRP A 281 4.94 9.56 41.90
N GLN A 282 4.11 8.67 41.39
CA GLN A 282 3.04 8.09 42.20
C GLN A 282 3.66 7.20 43.29
N PRO A 283 2.99 7.03 44.45
CA PRO A 283 3.40 6.06 45.46
C PRO A 283 3.71 4.70 44.82
N GLY A 284 4.86 4.11 45.15
CA GLY A 284 5.33 2.85 44.57
C GLY A 284 6.08 2.97 43.23
N PHE A 285 6.48 4.16 42.77
CA PHE A 285 7.37 4.29 41.61
C PHE A 285 8.71 3.55 41.83
N ALA A 286 9.37 3.79 42.95
CA ALA A 286 10.66 3.16 43.27
C ALA A 286 10.59 1.62 43.23
N ASP A 287 9.48 1.05 43.72
CA ASP A 287 9.25 -0.40 43.74
C ASP A 287 9.05 -0.99 42.33
N ARG A 288 8.76 -0.15 41.33
CA ARG A 288 8.52 -0.53 39.93
C ARG A 288 9.75 -0.36 39.05
N VAL A 289 10.79 0.37 39.50
CA VAL A 289 12.04 0.56 38.75
C VAL A 289 12.78 -0.78 38.66
N GLN A 290 12.99 -1.26 37.44
CA GLN A 290 13.75 -2.48 37.15
C GLN A 290 15.24 -2.19 36.97
N SER A 291 15.57 -1.06 36.33
CA SER A 291 16.95 -0.61 36.19
C SER A 291 17.04 0.92 36.10
N GLU A 292 18.21 1.43 36.49
CA GLU A 292 18.60 2.84 36.41
C GLU A 292 19.90 2.94 35.60
N ARG A 293 19.97 3.94 34.71
CA ARG A 293 21.22 4.27 34.01
C ARG A 293 21.39 5.77 33.87
N ARG A 294 22.64 6.25 33.99
CA ARG A 294 22.96 7.67 33.85
C ARG A 294 23.73 7.97 32.58
N ILE A 295 23.31 9.00 31.85
CA ILE A 295 23.89 9.43 30.57
C ILE A 295 23.75 10.94 30.44
N GLY A 296 24.86 11.67 30.20
CA GLY A 296 24.79 13.07 29.79
C GLY A 296 24.04 14.03 30.73
N GLY A 297 24.04 13.78 32.05
CA GLY A 297 23.27 14.57 33.02
C GLY A 297 21.79 14.18 33.12
N TYR A 298 21.45 12.99 32.62
CA TYR A 298 20.15 12.36 32.76
C TYR A 298 20.25 11.04 33.49
N THR A 299 19.20 10.73 34.25
CA THR A 299 18.94 9.42 34.84
C THR A 299 17.74 8.78 34.16
N ILE A 300 17.91 7.58 33.62
CA ILE A 300 16.92 6.87 32.82
C ILE A 300 16.47 5.63 33.60
N TYR A 301 15.16 5.51 33.80
CA TYR A 301 14.53 4.44 34.54
C TYR A 301 13.73 3.54 33.58
N ASP A 302 14.00 2.24 33.63
CA ASP A 302 13.12 1.21 33.07
C ASP A 302 12.10 0.81 34.14
N VAL A 303 10.83 1.08 33.88
CA VAL A 303 9.76 1.01 34.87
C VAL A 303 8.74 -0.05 34.45
N LEU A 304 8.47 -1.00 35.34
CA LEU A 304 7.41 -1.97 35.15
C LEU A 304 6.09 -1.41 35.69
N SER A 305 5.21 -1.00 34.78
CA SER A 305 3.89 -0.48 35.13
C SER A 305 2.95 -1.62 35.53
N ALA A 306 1.96 -1.28 36.36
CA ALA A 306 0.87 -2.20 36.70
C ALA A 306 0.20 -2.70 35.42
N ARG A 307 -0.34 -3.92 35.49
CA ARG A 307 -1.09 -4.49 34.37
C ARG A 307 -2.22 -3.54 33.98
N PRO A 308 -2.38 -3.20 32.70
CA PRO A 308 -3.56 -2.49 32.28
C PRO A 308 -4.77 -3.38 32.56
N ASP A 309 -5.87 -2.80 33.02
CA ASP A 309 -7.18 -3.45 32.98
C ASP A 309 -7.70 -3.41 31.52
N ASP A 310 -6.95 -4.02 30.60
CA ASP A 310 -7.39 -4.25 29.22
C ASP A 310 -7.50 -5.75 28.93
N ASP A 311 -8.53 -6.13 28.16
CA ASP A 311 -8.78 -7.52 27.77
C ASP A 311 -7.74 -8.05 26.75
N CYS A 312 -6.77 -7.23 26.39
CA CYS A 312 -5.90 -7.39 25.24
C CYS A 312 -4.52 -7.96 25.59
N THR A 313 -4.03 -7.66 26.79
CA THR A 313 -2.76 -8.17 27.30
C THR A 313 -2.83 -8.57 28.78
N PRO A 314 -3.82 -9.40 29.20
CA PRO A 314 -4.11 -9.61 30.62
C PRO A 314 -2.91 -10.17 31.43
N ASP A 315 -1.94 -10.78 30.74
CA ASP A 315 -0.82 -11.46 31.37
C ASP A 315 0.54 -10.76 31.25
N ARG A 316 0.66 -9.63 30.53
CA ARG A 316 1.97 -9.00 30.29
C ARG A 316 2.08 -7.64 31.00
N PRO A 317 3.03 -7.46 31.93
CA PRO A 317 3.28 -6.14 32.50
C PRO A 317 3.84 -5.20 31.42
N ARG A 318 3.44 -3.92 31.48
CA ARG A 318 3.92 -2.89 30.55
C ARG A 318 5.25 -2.33 31.02
N ARG A 319 6.24 -2.27 30.14
CA ARG A 319 7.50 -1.56 30.39
C ARG A 319 7.40 -0.15 29.84
N SER A 320 7.79 0.83 30.63
CA SER A 320 7.85 2.25 30.25
C SER A 320 9.25 2.79 30.52
N ILE A 321 9.63 3.85 29.83
CA ILE A 321 10.89 4.55 30.07
C ILE A 321 10.61 5.94 30.62
N VAL A 322 11.23 6.25 31.77
CA VAL A 322 11.20 7.57 32.38
C VAL A 322 12.60 8.15 32.33
N VAL A 323 12.73 9.35 31.78
CA VAL A 323 14.00 10.07 31.70
C VAL A 323 13.91 11.26 32.65
N GLN A 324 14.80 11.34 33.62
CA GLN A 324 14.93 12.46 34.55
C GLN A 324 16.16 13.28 34.18
N GLN A 325 16.02 14.59 34.09
CA GLN A 325 17.13 15.52 33.90
C GLN A 325 17.68 15.95 35.27
N ASP A 326 18.96 15.68 35.53
CA ASP A 326 19.54 15.78 36.87
C ASP A 326 19.55 17.24 37.39
N GLN A 327 19.88 18.21 36.53
CA GLN A 327 20.04 19.61 36.93
C GLN A 327 18.73 20.34 37.22
N GLN A 328 17.69 20.06 36.42
CA GLN A 328 16.42 20.78 36.46
C GLN A 328 15.32 19.96 37.16
N GLY A 329 15.56 18.68 37.43
CA GLY A 329 14.57 17.77 38.00
C GLY A 329 13.36 17.54 37.10
N ARG A 330 13.47 17.80 35.79
CA ARG A 330 12.40 17.57 34.81
C ARG A 330 12.30 16.09 34.48
N TYR A 331 11.09 15.61 34.22
CA TYR A 331 10.82 14.22 33.85
C TYR A 331 10.21 14.15 32.46
N TYR A 332 10.57 13.12 31.71
CA TYR A 332 10.00 12.82 30.41
C TYR A 332 9.53 11.36 30.45
N HIS A 333 8.26 11.13 30.14
CA HIS A 333 7.67 9.81 30.22
C HIS A 333 7.37 9.28 28.82
N PHE A 334 7.97 8.15 28.48
CA PHE A 334 7.76 7.43 27.24
C PHE A 334 6.89 6.22 27.53
N GLN A 335 5.58 6.43 27.51
CA GLN A 335 4.58 5.38 27.65
C GLN A 335 4.09 4.98 26.25
N PRO A 336 4.54 3.83 25.71
CA PRO A 336 3.92 3.30 24.50
C PRO A 336 2.48 2.86 24.81
N GLU A 337 1.67 2.68 23.75
CA GLU A 337 0.31 2.13 23.91
C GLU A 337 0.33 0.77 24.61
N ASP A 338 1.37 -0.06 24.38
CA ASP A 338 1.58 -1.33 25.09
C ASP A 338 2.87 -1.36 25.91
N THR A 339 4.05 -1.56 25.30
CA THR A 339 5.28 -1.85 26.06
C THR A 339 6.55 -1.47 25.32
N VAL A 340 7.55 -1.00 26.08
CA VAL A 340 8.93 -0.83 25.58
C VAL A 340 9.58 -2.21 25.57
N VAL A 341 9.91 -2.67 24.36
CA VAL A 341 10.45 -4.02 24.14
C VAL A 341 11.96 -4.02 24.36
N GLU A 342 12.64 -2.95 23.94
CA GLU A 342 14.10 -2.87 23.93
C GLU A 342 14.57 -1.43 24.17
N VAL A 343 15.68 -1.31 24.90
CA VAL A 343 16.35 -0.05 25.20
C VAL A 343 17.84 -0.27 25.00
N GLU A 344 18.43 0.47 24.07
CA GLU A 344 19.87 0.51 23.89
C GLU A 344 20.37 1.92 24.21
N PHE A 345 21.56 1.99 24.80
CA PHE A 345 22.16 3.23 25.27
C PHE A 345 23.47 3.46 24.55
N ASP A 346 23.80 4.73 24.31
CA ASP A 346 25.01 5.14 23.59
C ASP A 346 25.09 4.53 22.18
N ARG A 347 23.91 4.30 21.59
CA ARG A 347 23.74 3.72 20.25
C ARG A 347 22.61 4.43 19.49
N PRO A 348 22.83 4.79 18.22
CA PRO A 348 24.06 4.56 17.45
C PRO A 348 25.19 5.57 17.74
N LEU A 349 24.91 6.61 18.52
CA LEU A 349 25.88 7.61 18.95
C LEU A 349 25.98 7.66 20.50
N PRO A 350 27.14 8.03 21.06
CA PRO A 350 27.26 8.33 22.48
C PRO A 350 26.23 9.37 22.94
N GLY A 351 25.66 9.22 24.14
CA GLY A 351 24.69 10.18 24.67
C GLY A 351 23.27 10.06 24.09
N THR A 352 22.99 9.03 23.30
CA THR A 352 21.66 8.75 22.75
C THR A 352 21.02 7.51 23.38
N VAL A 353 19.69 7.44 23.32
CA VAL A 353 18.90 6.29 23.80
C VAL A 353 18.01 5.81 22.67
N PHE A 354 18.22 4.58 22.24
CA PHE A 354 17.37 3.93 21.26
C PHE A 354 16.26 3.15 21.98
N LEU A 355 15.02 3.39 21.57
CA LEU A 355 13.83 2.73 22.10
C LEU A 355 13.14 1.93 20.99
N LYS A 356 12.79 0.68 21.29
CA LYS A 356 11.86 -0.14 20.49
C LYS A 356 10.55 -0.28 21.25
N GLN A 357 9.47 0.18 20.66
CA GLN A 357 8.16 0.27 21.31
C GLN A 357 7.14 -0.57 20.53
N SER A 358 6.41 -1.42 21.24
CA SER A 358 5.23 -2.10 20.70
C SER A 358 3.99 -1.28 21.02
N HIS A 359 3.10 -1.18 20.04
CA HIS A 359 1.82 -0.49 20.14
C HIS A 359 0.68 -1.44 19.83
N CYS A 360 -0.45 -1.19 20.49
CA CYS A 360 -1.72 -1.90 20.46
C CYS A 360 -1.69 -3.39 20.06
N SER A 361 -1.63 -4.29 21.04
CA SER A 361 -1.61 -5.74 20.83
C SER A 361 -2.89 -6.30 20.19
N CYS A 362 -3.99 -5.54 20.29
CA CYS A 362 -5.35 -6.02 20.08
C CYS A 362 -5.96 -5.62 18.75
N CYS A 363 -5.66 -4.40 18.28
CA CYS A 363 -6.31 -3.83 17.10
C CYS A 363 -5.40 -3.89 15.88
N CYS A 364 -4.12 -3.53 16.05
CA CYS A 364 -3.12 -3.44 14.99
C CYS A 364 -1.72 -3.45 15.63
N PRO A 365 -1.10 -4.60 15.92
CA PRO A 365 0.23 -4.60 16.53
C PRO A 365 1.24 -3.97 15.58
N TYR A 366 1.85 -2.85 15.99
CA TYR A 366 2.94 -2.21 15.25
C TYR A 366 4.10 -1.87 16.17
N ILE A 367 5.31 -1.83 15.60
CA ILE A 367 6.53 -1.47 16.33
C ILE A 367 7.05 -0.14 15.80
N THR A 368 7.27 0.81 16.70
CA THR A 368 8.05 2.01 16.39
C THR A 368 9.44 1.86 16.97
N HIS A 369 10.41 2.49 16.31
CA HIS A 369 11.67 2.76 16.96
C HIS A 369 11.89 4.26 17.05
N THR A 370 12.46 4.68 18.17
CA THR A 370 12.62 6.08 18.53
C THR A 370 14.03 6.27 19.02
N LEU A 371 14.76 7.20 18.43
CA LEU A 371 16.07 7.62 18.92
C LEU A 371 15.91 8.91 19.72
N LEU A 372 16.33 8.88 20.98
CA LEU A 372 16.33 10.04 21.87
C LEU A 372 17.71 10.67 21.90
N PHE A 373 17.75 11.97 21.65
CA PHE A 373 18.91 12.82 21.86
C PHE A 373 18.73 13.56 23.20
N LEU A 374 19.69 13.35 24.10
CA LEU A 374 19.68 13.95 25.43
C LEU A 374 20.56 15.21 25.40
N THR A 375 19.92 16.36 25.21
CA THR A 375 20.62 17.67 25.18
C THR A 375 20.59 18.31 26.56
N PRO A 376 21.44 19.29 26.90
CA PRO A 376 21.39 19.94 28.22
C PRO A 376 20.03 20.56 28.60
N ASP A 377 19.20 20.94 27.62
CA ASP A 377 17.97 21.69 27.85
C ASP A 377 16.68 20.91 27.52
N ALA A 378 16.78 19.81 26.76
CA ALA A 378 15.64 19.09 26.21
C ALA A 378 15.94 17.63 25.86
N VAL A 379 14.88 16.82 25.82
CA VAL A 379 14.90 15.50 25.19
C VAL A 379 14.25 15.61 23.81
N ILE A 380 15.00 15.26 22.77
CA ILE A 380 14.52 15.33 21.39
C ILE A 380 14.34 13.89 20.88
N ALA A 381 13.13 13.53 20.49
CA ALA A 381 12.81 12.23 19.93
C ALA A 381 12.79 12.27 18.39
N LEU A 382 13.42 11.29 17.77
CA LEU A 382 13.41 11.09 16.33
C LEU A 382 12.85 9.72 16.01
N SER A 383 11.85 9.65 15.12
CA SER A 383 11.41 8.38 14.56
C SER A 383 12.57 7.73 13.82
N TYR A 384 12.96 6.55 14.28
CA TYR A 384 14.08 5.78 13.77
C TYR A 384 13.55 4.46 13.21
N ARG A 385 14.04 4.03 12.05
CA ARG A 385 13.73 2.69 11.53
C ARG A 385 15.01 1.90 11.48
N ASN A 386 15.10 0.97 12.42
CA ASN A 386 16.26 0.09 12.59
C ASN A 386 16.24 -1.08 11.60
N ARG A 387 15.05 -1.43 11.11
CA ARG A 387 14.91 -2.38 10.01
C ARG A 387 15.17 -1.64 8.71
N ASP A 388 16.38 -1.79 8.19
CA ASP A 388 16.58 -1.77 6.75
C ASP A 388 15.63 -2.84 6.20
N ILE A 389 14.46 -2.43 5.70
CA ILE A 389 13.66 -3.26 4.81
C ILE A 389 14.43 -3.32 3.46
N ALA A 390 15.74 -3.62 3.45
CA ALA A 390 16.69 -3.27 2.39
C ALA A 390 16.56 -1.79 1.91
N GLY A 391 16.08 -0.92 2.79
CA GLY A 391 15.57 0.42 2.52
C GLY A 391 14.49 0.55 1.44
N GLY A 392 13.78 -0.55 1.15
CA GLY A 392 12.45 -0.61 0.56
C GLY A 392 11.42 0.19 1.35
N GLY A 393 10.48 0.82 0.65
CA GLY A 393 9.29 1.41 1.27
C GLY A 393 8.14 0.40 1.27
N VAL A 394 7.09 0.69 2.03
CA VAL A 394 5.86 -0.14 2.05
C VAL A 394 4.70 0.70 1.59
N CYS A 395 3.91 0.14 0.68
CA CYS A 395 2.64 0.68 0.25
C CYS A 395 1.54 -0.14 0.91
N LEU A 396 0.79 0.51 1.80
CA LEU A 396 -0.36 -0.08 2.47
C LEU A 396 -1.59 0.21 1.60
N SER A 397 -2.14 -0.84 1.02
CA SER A 397 -3.42 -0.80 0.31
C SER A 397 -4.54 -1.23 1.26
N GLY A 398 -5.76 -0.72 1.04
CA GLY A 398 -6.92 -1.01 1.90
C GLY A 398 -7.84 0.20 2.05
N PRO A 399 -8.75 0.21 3.05
CA PRO A 399 -9.61 1.38 3.31
C PRO A 399 -8.82 2.64 3.69
N ILE A 400 -7.57 2.48 4.11
CA ILE A 400 -6.62 3.57 4.38
C ILE A 400 -5.40 3.32 3.49
N HIS A 401 -5.18 4.20 2.51
CA HIS A 401 -3.93 4.22 1.75
C HIS A 401 -2.83 4.81 2.63
N GLY A 402 -1.81 4.02 2.93
CA GLY A 402 -0.69 4.42 3.78
C GLY A 402 0.64 4.24 3.06
N ILE A 403 1.57 5.14 3.28
CA ILE A 403 2.92 5.05 2.74
C ILE A 403 3.91 5.04 3.88
N VAL A 404 4.74 4.00 3.87
CA VAL A 404 5.89 3.87 4.75
C VAL A 404 7.13 4.14 3.91
N TYR A 405 7.85 5.21 4.25
CA TYR A 405 9.10 5.54 3.58
C TYR A 405 10.14 4.45 3.81
N GLY A 406 10.89 4.12 2.76
CA GLY A 406 12.15 3.43 2.90
C GLY A 406 13.11 4.33 3.67
N GLN A 407 13.88 3.76 4.58
CA GLN A 407 14.90 4.48 5.33
C GLN A 407 16.16 3.62 5.35
N GLU A 408 17.27 4.21 4.94
CA GLU A 408 18.61 3.66 5.14
C GLU A 408 19.33 4.59 6.13
N THR A 409 19.93 4.00 7.18
CA THR A 409 20.58 4.77 8.25
C THR A 409 22.06 4.42 8.31
N ARG A 410 22.92 5.42 8.26
CA ARG A 410 24.38 5.27 8.38
C ARG A 410 24.95 6.20 9.45
N ARG A 411 26.13 5.88 9.97
CA ARG A 411 26.85 6.71 10.94
C ARG A 411 28.27 7.03 10.48
N SER A 412 28.75 8.22 10.84
CA SER A 412 30.14 8.61 10.66
C SER A 412 30.56 9.54 11.80
N GLY A 413 31.38 9.05 12.72
CA GLY A 413 31.76 9.80 13.93
C GLY A 413 30.54 10.16 14.80
N SER A 414 30.36 11.46 15.06
CA SER A 414 29.23 12.06 15.79
C SER A 414 27.99 12.29 14.92
N GLN A 415 27.98 11.81 13.67
CA GLN A 415 26.90 12.04 12.73
C GLN A 415 26.08 10.79 12.44
N ILE A 416 24.77 10.98 12.32
CA ILE A 416 23.83 10.02 11.73
C ILE A 416 23.34 10.59 10.42
N TRP A 417 23.34 9.76 9.39
CA TRP A 417 22.82 10.06 8.08
C TRP A 417 21.60 9.19 7.82
N LEU A 418 20.49 9.82 7.42
CA LEU A 418 19.29 9.14 6.96
C LEU A 418 19.11 9.40 5.48
N ARG A 419 18.98 8.33 4.69
CA ARG A 419 18.46 8.39 3.33
C ARG A 419 17.02 7.88 3.35
N LEU A 420 16.08 8.81 3.31
CA LEU A 420 14.66 8.51 3.26
C LEU A 420 14.22 8.42 1.80
N ARG A 421 13.42 7.42 1.46
CA ARG A 421 12.98 7.13 0.09
C ARG A 421 11.47 6.95 0.05
N TYR A 422 10.80 7.71 -0.80
CA TYR A 422 9.37 7.65 -1.02
C TYR A 422 9.05 6.56 -2.06
N PRO A 423 8.41 5.45 -1.67
CA PRO A 423 8.21 4.32 -2.57
C PRO A 423 7.29 4.66 -3.74
N THR A 424 7.52 3.99 -4.86
CA THR A 424 6.56 3.91 -5.96
C THR A 424 5.52 2.89 -5.56
N CYS A 425 4.30 3.34 -5.25
CA CYS A 425 3.20 2.44 -4.96
C CYS A 425 2.51 2.02 -6.24
N PRO A 426 2.28 0.71 -6.46
CA PRO A 426 1.46 0.28 -7.57
C PRO A 426 0.05 0.89 -7.41
N PRO A 427 -0.65 1.17 -8.52
CA PRO A 427 -2.07 1.49 -8.45
C PRO A 427 -2.79 0.41 -7.64
N GLU A 428 -3.81 0.78 -6.86
CA GLU A 428 -4.56 -0.17 -6.02
C GLU A 428 -5.12 -1.32 -6.86
N GLU A 429 -4.43 -2.46 -6.86
CA GLU A 429 -4.85 -3.65 -7.61
C GLU A 429 -5.68 -4.61 -6.77
N SER A 430 -5.71 -4.46 -5.42
CA SER A 430 -6.40 -5.40 -4.53
C SER A 430 -7.39 -4.72 -3.57
N PRO A 431 -8.70 -5.02 -3.67
CA PRO A 431 -9.70 -4.56 -2.72
C PRO A 431 -9.58 -5.22 -1.33
N GLY A 432 -8.69 -6.20 -1.15
CA GLY A 432 -8.49 -6.90 0.12
C GLY A 432 -7.60 -6.17 1.13
N GLY A 433 -7.02 -5.04 0.72
CA GLY A 433 -5.91 -4.44 1.44
C GLY A 433 -4.67 -5.33 1.46
N GLY A 434 -3.53 -4.76 1.81
CA GLY A 434 -2.27 -5.50 1.85
C GLY A 434 -1.06 -4.59 1.80
N GLU A 435 0.06 -5.13 2.27
CA GLU A 435 1.35 -4.48 2.24
C GLU A 435 2.11 -4.89 0.98
N THR A 436 2.50 -3.92 0.16
CA THR A 436 3.41 -4.17 -0.96
C THR A 436 4.74 -3.51 -0.67
N LEU A 437 5.78 -4.33 -0.57
CA LEU A 437 7.16 -3.85 -0.54
C LEU A 437 7.53 -3.25 -1.89
N SER A 438 8.10 -2.06 -1.87
CA SER A 438 8.55 -1.36 -3.06
C SER A 438 10.04 -1.09 -2.97
N ASP A 439 10.76 -1.59 -3.96
CA ASP A 439 12.19 -1.35 -4.21
C ASP A 439 12.43 -0.18 -5.19
N GLN A 440 11.36 0.42 -5.69
CA GLN A 440 11.38 1.58 -6.58
C GLN A 440 10.92 2.83 -5.84
N PHE A 441 11.49 3.99 -6.14
CA PHE A 441 11.22 5.23 -5.41
C PHE A 441 11.03 6.42 -6.35
N VAL A 442 10.05 7.27 -6.06
CA VAL A 442 9.74 8.49 -6.84
C VAL A 442 10.37 9.75 -6.26
N ALA A 443 10.85 9.67 -5.03
CA ALA A 443 11.59 10.74 -4.38
C ALA A 443 12.51 10.16 -3.32
N GLU A 444 13.59 10.86 -3.03
CA GLU A 444 14.45 10.58 -1.91
C GLU A 444 14.94 11.88 -1.28
N ARG A 445 15.44 11.76 -0.05
CA ARG A 445 16.04 12.86 0.69
C ARG A 445 17.11 12.35 1.65
N PHE A 446 18.14 13.15 1.84
CA PHE A 446 19.18 12.99 2.83
C PHE A 446 18.92 13.94 3.98
N VAL A 447 19.06 13.40 5.19
CA VAL A 447 19.02 14.16 6.43
C VAL A 447 20.27 13.80 7.22
N ARG A 448 20.99 14.81 7.68
CA ARG A 448 22.15 14.67 8.53
C ARG A 448 21.82 15.19 9.92
N PHE A 449 22.13 14.37 10.92
CA PHE A 449 22.10 14.73 12.33
C PHE A 449 23.54 14.76 12.80
N HIS A 450 23.96 15.88 13.38
CA HIS A 450 25.24 15.99 14.04
C HIS A 450 24.99 16.16 15.53
N PHE A 451 25.46 15.20 16.33
CA PHE A 451 25.28 15.21 17.77
C PHE A 451 26.63 15.14 18.47
N ASP A 452 27.07 16.29 18.98
CA ASP A 452 28.35 16.41 19.68
C ASP A 452 28.18 17.24 20.96
N GLY A 453 28.76 16.76 22.06
CA GLY A 453 28.72 17.45 23.35
C GLY A 453 27.33 17.80 23.88
N GLY A 454 26.27 17.09 23.46
CA GLY A 454 24.89 17.38 23.84
C GLY A 454 24.19 18.42 22.97
N ALA A 455 24.84 18.97 21.94
CA ALA A 455 24.20 19.80 20.93
C ALA A 455 23.73 18.94 19.75
N LEU A 456 22.49 19.12 19.31
CA LEU A 456 21.95 18.46 18.12
C LEU A 456 21.75 19.48 17.00
N GLU A 457 22.50 19.32 15.92
CA GLU A 457 22.30 20.04 14.67
C GLU A 457 21.65 19.13 13.65
N LEU A 458 20.68 19.67 12.92
CA LEU A 458 19.93 18.96 11.91
C LEU A 458 20.00 19.69 10.59
N GLU A 459 20.35 18.96 9.53
CA GLU A 459 20.44 19.51 8.19
C GLU A 459 19.72 18.61 7.19
N THR A 460 18.94 19.21 6.30
CA THR A 460 18.29 18.51 5.19
C THR A 460 19.06 18.83 3.91
N LEU A 461 19.63 17.81 3.28
CA LEU A 461 20.61 17.95 2.19
C LEU A 461 19.99 17.71 0.79
N GLY A 462 18.68 17.50 0.68
CA GLY A 462 18.01 17.22 -0.60
C GLY A 462 18.18 15.78 -1.06
N SER A 463 18.13 15.51 -2.36
CA SER A 463 18.27 14.18 -2.98
C SER A 463 19.73 13.80 -3.24
N THR A 464 20.04 12.58 -3.74
CA THR A 464 21.43 12.22 -4.11
C THR A 464 22.03 13.21 -5.12
N ALA A 465 21.21 13.72 -6.05
CA ALA A 465 21.66 14.71 -7.04
C ALA A 465 21.96 16.10 -6.44
N ASP A 466 21.45 16.38 -5.23
CA ASP A 466 21.66 17.65 -4.54
C ASP A 466 22.87 17.60 -3.58
N LEU A 467 23.45 16.42 -3.32
CA LEU A 467 24.63 16.27 -2.46
C LEU A 467 25.86 16.87 -3.14
N ASN A 468 26.62 17.68 -2.40
CA ASN A 468 27.96 18.06 -2.83
C ASN A 468 28.92 16.85 -2.75
N GLU A 469 30.11 16.98 -3.35
CA GLU A 469 31.09 15.88 -3.41
C GLU A 469 31.53 15.39 -2.03
N ASP A 470 31.62 16.29 -1.04
CA ASP A 470 32.02 15.96 0.32
C ASP A 470 30.93 15.15 1.05
N ASP A 471 29.67 15.59 0.97
CA ASP A 471 28.54 14.90 1.59
C ASP A 471 28.31 13.52 0.94
N ALA A 472 28.42 13.43 -0.39
CA ALA A 472 28.33 12.16 -1.11
C ALA A 472 29.45 11.19 -0.67
N ARG A 473 30.68 11.69 -0.51
CA ARG A 473 31.82 10.91 -0.02
C ARG A 473 31.63 10.49 1.44
N MET A 474 31.12 11.37 2.30
CA MET A 474 30.84 11.05 3.70
C MET A 474 29.76 9.97 3.83
N TRP A 475 28.67 10.09 3.08
CA TRP A 475 27.62 9.06 3.03
C TRP A 475 28.16 7.71 2.55
N ALA A 476 28.95 7.71 1.49
CA ALA A 476 29.53 6.48 0.93
C ALA A 476 30.45 5.76 1.94
N ASN A 477 31.18 6.52 2.75
CA ASN A 477 32.10 6.00 3.78
C ASN A 477 31.44 5.78 5.15
N ALA A 478 30.20 6.21 5.34
CA ALA A 478 29.47 6.01 6.60
C ALA A 478 29.12 4.54 6.80
N GLU A 479 29.26 4.06 8.03
CA GLU A 479 28.94 2.67 8.40
C GLU A 479 27.42 2.49 8.48
N PRO A 480 26.84 1.45 7.88
CA PRO A 480 25.44 1.10 8.11
C PRO A 480 25.16 0.93 9.60
N VAL A 481 24.12 1.57 10.10
CA VAL A 481 23.66 1.35 11.47
C VAL A 481 22.74 0.13 11.48
N ASN A 482 23.34 -1.04 11.33
CA ASN A 482 22.62 -2.30 11.49
C ASN A 482 22.53 -2.59 12.98
N ALA A 483 21.34 -2.53 13.59
CA ALA A 483 21.17 -3.35 14.78
C ALA A 483 21.24 -4.81 14.35
N GLN A 484 22.00 -5.58 15.10
CA GLN A 484 22.07 -7.02 14.92
C GLN A 484 20.64 -7.57 14.96
N THR A 485 20.15 -8.00 13.80
CA THR A 485 18.86 -8.67 13.69
C THR A 485 18.98 -10.07 14.27
N GLU A 486 18.60 -10.25 15.53
CA GLU A 486 17.95 -11.52 15.87
C GLU A 486 16.64 -11.57 15.07
N HIS A 487 16.48 -12.61 14.26
CA HIS A 487 15.28 -12.86 13.49
C HIS A 487 14.08 -13.11 14.43
N SER A 488 13.48 -12.05 14.97
CA SER A 488 12.11 -12.14 15.45
C SER A 488 11.23 -12.25 14.21
N SER A 489 10.90 -13.49 13.83
CA SER A 489 9.80 -13.81 12.94
C SER A 489 8.55 -13.11 13.49
N TYR A 490 8.08 -12.10 12.76
CA TYR A 490 6.76 -11.53 13.01
C TYR A 490 5.78 -12.56 12.50
N ILE A 491 5.13 -13.27 13.41
CA ILE A 491 3.89 -13.98 13.11
C ILE A 491 2.82 -12.93 13.37
N TYR A 492 2.23 -12.43 12.27
CA TYR A 492 0.95 -11.73 12.31
C TYR A 492 -0.18 -12.74 12.49
#